data_AF-A0A536PDM1-F1
#
_entry.id   AF-A0A536PDM1-F1
#
_cell.length_a   1.000
_cell.length_b   1.000
_cell.length_c   1.000
_cell.angle_alpha   90.00
_cell.angle_beta   90.00
_cell.angle_gamma   90.00
#
_symmetry.space_group_name_H-M   'P 1'
#
loop_
_entity.id
_entity.type
_entity.pdbx_description
1 polymer ?
#
loop_
_entity_poly.entity_id
_entity_poly.type
_entity_poly.pdbx_seq_one_letter_code
_entity_poly.pdbx_strand_id
1 'polypeptide(L)'
;MRRLFVLLATAALGFAGLVAAQAATSMTVTPWTYYRGQTFGEGVHGTAVSQCSAAGLHLAKTEATSGDSSAGATIGGVSGHTLSGLGLDVLTGSHFSGGAPRFNVRTGTGDNDIHFYGAAAATAVSGAPAGYQRYTFDLTKDGAGNGGTGDKELTSINIVFDEQGGATIKNIVVNDNTLNCTVAVVATATPTPTPTASTRTLARTGGGGDGSSPSPLVLLLAGLVLLGGGALAFRRR
;
A
#
# COMPACT_ATOMS: atom_id res chain seq x y z
N MET A 1 57.14 -55.57 17.02
CA MET A 1 55.85 -55.97 16.41
C MET A 1 54.96 -54.76 16.45
N ARG A 2 54.82 -54.04 15.32
CA ARG A 2 53.77 -54.25 14.30
C ARG A 2 52.41 -53.83 14.85
N ARG A 3 52.01 -52.58 14.57
CA ARG A 3 51.00 -52.21 13.57
C ARG A 3 49.58 -52.54 14.03
N LEU A 4 48.80 -51.53 14.40
CA LEU A 4 47.43 -51.39 13.88
C LEU A 4 46.94 -49.93 14.00
N PHE A 5 47.34 -49.11 13.02
CA PHE A 5 46.54 -48.01 12.50
C PHE A 5 45.47 -48.63 11.59
N VAL A 6 44.18 -48.51 11.90
CA VAL A 6 43.09 -48.65 10.91
C VAL A 6 41.92 -47.73 11.30
N LEU A 7 41.87 -46.59 10.60
CA LEU A 7 40.70 -45.97 9.97
C LEU A 7 39.31 -46.22 10.59
N LEU A 8 38.74 -45.16 11.16
CA LEU A 8 37.32 -44.82 10.98
C LEU A 8 37.20 -43.32 10.72
N ALA A 9 37.45 -42.98 9.45
CA ALA A 9 36.98 -41.77 8.83
C ALA A 9 35.49 -41.95 8.44
N THR A 10 34.83 -40.83 8.16
CA THR A 10 33.50 -40.68 7.51
C THR A 10 32.23 -40.95 8.33
N ALA A 11 31.76 -39.89 9.01
CA ALA A 11 30.34 -39.51 9.03
C ALA A 11 30.20 -37.98 9.25
N ALA A 12 30.79 -37.21 8.34
CA ALA A 12 30.59 -35.76 8.24
C ALA A 12 30.03 -35.45 6.84
N LEU A 13 28.80 -35.87 6.57
CA LEU A 13 28.07 -35.52 5.35
C LEU A 13 26.57 -35.63 5.63
N GLY A 14 25.85 -34.50 5.49
CA GLY A 14 24.41 -34.56 5.21
C GLY A 14 23.46 -33.74 6.07
N PHE A 15 23.90 -32.66 6.74
CA PHE A 15 22.99 -31.57 7.11
C PHE A 15 23.34 -30.30 6.33
N ALA A 16 23.40 -30.44 5.01
CA ALA A 16 23.08 -29.33 4.12
C ALA A 16 21.55 -29.15 4.19
N GLY A 17 21.07 -28.65 5.33
CA GLY A 17 19.69 -28.23 5.46
C GLY A 17 19.44 -27.20 4.37
N LEU A 18 18.40 -27.44 3.57
CA LEU A 18 17.87 -26.48 2.61
C LEU A 18 17.64 -25.17 3.36
N VAL A 19 18.59 -24.24 3.29
CA VAL A 19 18.27 -22.83 3.46
C VAL A 19 17.62 -22.46 2.14
N ALA A 20 16.32 -22.71 2.05
CA ALA A 20 15.52 -22.02 1.06
C ALA A 20 15.80 -20.54 1.30
N ALA A 21 16.55 -19.92 0.39
CA ALA A 21 16.66 -18.49 0.31
C ALA A 21 15.24 -18.01 0.01
N GLN A 22 14.44 -17.80 1.05
CA GLN A 22 13.17 -17.12 0.94
C GLN A 22 13.54 -15.75 0.39
N ALA A 23 13.20 -15.51 -0.88
CA ALA A 23 13.24 -14.18 -1.43
C ALA A 23 12.40 -13.35 -0.47
N ALA A 24 13.06 -12.46 0.29
CA ALA A 24 12.39 -11.58 1.22
C ALA A 24 11.45 -10.73 0.37
N THR A 25 10.17 -11.08 0.36
CA THR A 25 9.11 -10.22 -0.16
C THR A 25 9.15 -8.99 0.72
N SER A 26 9.71 -7.90 0.18
CA SER A 26 9.78 -6.65 0.92
C SER A 26 8.36 -6.17 1.17
N MET A 27 7.92 -6.23 2.42
CA MET A 27 6.65 -5.64 2.80
C MET A 27 6.72 -4.12 2.65
N THR A 28 5.62 -3.51 2.20
CA THR A 28 5.52 -2.07 1.94
C THR A 28 4.35 -1.47 2.70
N VAL A 29 4.36 -0.15 2.90
CA VAL A 29 3.23 0.61 3.43
C VAL A 29 2.85 1.66 2.39
N THR A 30 1.69 1.52 1.77
CA THR A 30 1.22 2.40 0.69
C THR A 30 0.00 3.19 1.16
N PRO A 31 0.13 4.50 1.40
CA PRO A 31 -0.98 5.35 1.82
C PRO A 31 -2.12 5.38 0.79
N TRP A 32 -3.35 5.49 1.27
CA TRP A 32 -4.53 5.74 0.45
C TRP A 32 -5.57 6.53 1.23
N THR A 33 -6.48 7.15 0.49
CA THR A 33 -7.67 7.81 1.01
C THR A 33 -8.89 7.33 0.26
N TYR A 34 -10.02 7.36 0.96
CA TYR A 34 -11.35 7.08 0.43
C TYR A 34 -12.27 8.24 0.79
N TYR A 35 -13.02 8.69 -0.20
CA TYR A 35 -14.09 9.65 -0.03
C TYR A 35 -15.23 9.28 -0.98
N ARG A 36 -16.47 9.25 -0.47
CA ARG A 36 -17.64 8.89 -1.29
C ARG A 36 -17.66 9.65 -2.61
N GLY A 37 -17.77 8.90 -3.72
CA GLY A 37 -17.87 9.46 -5.07
C GLY A 37 -16.54 9.91 -5.68
N GLN A 38 -15.41 9.66 -5.02
CA GLN A 38 -14.07 9.89 -5.57
C GLN A 38 -13.30 8.57 -5.74
N THR A 39 -12.31 8.60 -6.61
CA THR A 39 -11.40 7.47 -6.85
C THR A 39 -10.47 7.30 -5.66
N PHE A 40 -10.22 6.05 -5.26
CA PHE A 40 -9.21 5.73 -4.25
C PHE A 40 -7.81 6.17 -4.71
N GLY A 41 -7.03 6.76 -3.81
CA GLY A 41 -5.64 7.14 -4.12
C GLY A 41 -4.88 7.72 -2.93
N GLU A 42 -3.56 7.86 -3.07
CA GLU A 42 -2.70 8.53 -2.10
C GLU A 42 -3.00 10.05 -2.04
N GLY A 43 -2.75 10.67 -0.88
CA GLY A 43 -2.80 12.13 -0.71
C GLY A 43 -4.01 12.62 0.08
N VAL A 44 -4.59 13.73 -0.38
CA VAL A 44 -5.74 14.39 0.25
C VAL A 44 -6.93 14.28 -0.68
N HIS A 45 -7.97 13.56 -0.27
CA HIS A 45 -9.20 13.38 -1.05
C HIS A 45 -10.39 13.74 -0.17
N GLY A 46 -11.09 14.81 -0.54
CA GLY A 46 -12.16 15.38 0.28
C GLY A 46 -11.65 15.81 1.66
N THR A 47 -12.15 15.14 2.69
CA THR A 47 -11.88 15.41 4.12
C THR A 47 -10.84 14.47 4.73
N ALA A 48 -10.39 13.46 3.96
CA ALA A 48 -9.45 12.45 4.39
C ALA A 48 -8.02 12.78 3.92
N VAL A 49 -7.06 12.51 4.79
CA VAL A 49 -5.62 12.73 4.55
C VAL A 49 -4.87 11.46 4.90
N SER A 50 -4.08 10.95 3.95
CA SER A 50 -3.13 9.86 4.21
C SER A 50 -1.79 10.18 3.56
N GLN A 51 -0.75 10.34 4.37
CA GLN A 51 0.55 10.82 3.90
C GLN A 51 1.72 10.25 4.71
N CYS A 52 2.75 9.76 4.00
CA CYS A 52 4.03 9.46 4.63
C CYS A 52 4.83 10.74 4.91
N SER A 53 5.53 10.78 6.05
CA SER A 53 6.50 11.81 6.40
C SER A 53 7.65 11.19 7.20
N ALA A 54 8.68 11.99 7.51
CA ALA A 54 9.74 11.56 8.42
C ALA A 54 9.22 11.22 9.84
N ALA A 55 8.08 11.78 10.25
CA ALA A 55 7.46 11.45 11.52
C ALA A 55 6.75 10.08 11.48
N GLY A 56 6.30 9.63 10.31
CA GLY A 56 5.51 8.42 10.13
C GLY A 56 4.38 8.62 9.12
N LEU A 57 3.46 7.67 9.10
CA LEU A 57 2.19 7.73 8.37
C LEU A 57 1.21 8.60 9.15
N HIS A 58 0.82 9.73 8.58
CA HIS A 58 -0.25 10.57 9.09
C HIS A 58 -1.58 10.17 8.45
N LEU A 59 -2.59 9.90 9.28
CA LEU A 59 -3.96 9.54 8.89
C LEU A 59 -4.90 10.54 9.56
N ALA A 60 -5.77 11.19 8.79
CA ALA A 60 -6.75 12.11 9.37
C ALA A 60 -8.03 12.16 8.56
N LYS A 61 -9.09 12.59 9.25
CA LYS A 61 -10.41 12.87 8.69
C LYS A 61 -11.00 14.06 9.42
N THR A 62 -11.37 15.10 8.69
CA THR A 62 -11.88 16.35 9.28
C THR A 62 -13.39 16.34 9.49
N GLU A 63 -14.14 15.56 8.72
CA GLU A 63 -15.58 15.42 8.91
C GLU A 63 -15.94 14.54 10.12
N ALA A 64 -17.21 14.56 10.52
CA ALA A 64 -17.71 13.75 11.61
C ALA A 64 -17.47 12.25 11.36
N THR A 65 -17.30 11.46 12.43
CA THR A 65 -17.13 9.99 12.35
C THR A 65 -18.17 9.32 11.44
N SER A 66 -19.43 9.78 11.47
CA SER A 66 -20.52 9.26 10.63
C SER A 66 -20.38 9.56 9.11
N GLY A 67 -19.41 10.39 8.72
CA GLY A 67 -19.13 10.73 7.34
C GLY A 67 -18.53 9.55 6.57
N ASP A 68 -18.81 9.48 5.27
CA ASP A 68 -18.42 8.35 4.41
C ASP A 68 -17.06 8.60 3.73
N SER A 69 -16.04 8.64 4.58
CA SER A 69 -14.64 8.80 4.19
C SER A 69 -13.71 8.12 5.19
N SER A 70 -12.52 7.77 4.72
CA SER A 70 -11.45 7.21 5.55
C SER A 70 -10.07 7.51 4.96
N ALA A 71 -9.09 7.60 5.84
CA ALA A 71 -7.69 7.55 5.50
C ALA A 71 -7.14 6.16 5.84
N GLY A 72 -6.13 5.70 5.12
CA GLY A 72 -5.51 4.43 5.44
C GLY A 72 -4.20 4.18 4.73
N ALA A 73 -3.68 2.97 4.91
CA ALA A 73 -2.56 2.47 4.13
C ALA A 73 -2.67 0.97 3.94
N THR A 74 -2.28 0.48 2.77
CA THR A 74 -2.18 -0.94 2.47
C THR A 74 -0.80 -1.45 2.88
N ILE A 75 -0.75 -2.59 3.57
CA ILE A 75 0.49 -3.31 3.81
C ILE A 75 0.68 -4.35 2.71
N GLY A 76 1.64 -4.11 1.82
CA GLY A 76 1.99 -5.01 0.73
C GLY A 76 2.88 -6.17 1.19
N GLY A 77 2.95 -7.23 0.38
CA GLY A 77 3.86 -8.37 0.62
C GLY A 77 3.40 -9.35 1.71
N VAL A 78 2.16 -9.24 2.19
CA VAL A 78 1.63 -10.09 3.28
C VAL A 78 0.85 -11.32 2.79
N SER A 79 0.48 -11.36 1.51
CA SER A 79 -0.35 -12.44 0.96
C SER A 79 0.34 -13.81 1.08
N GLY A 80 -0.38 -14.82 1.55
CA GLY A 80 0.12 -16.18 1.74
C GLY A 80 0.90 -16.40 3.04
N HIS A 81 1.05 -15.37 3.88
CA HIS A 81 1.64 -15.52 5.22
C HIS A 81 0.55 -15.76 6.27
N THR A 82 0.86 -16.49 7.35
CA THR A 82 0.04 -16.50 8.56
C THR A 82 0.41 -15.32 9.46
N LEU A 83 -0.58 -14.71 10.11
CA LEU A 83 -0.36 -13.60 11.04
C LEU A 83 0.04 -14.12 12.42
N SER A 84 1.22 -13.75 12.89
CA SER A 84 1.73 -14.05 14.23
C SER A 84 1.81 -12.84 15.16
N GLY A 85 1.77 -11.62 14.61
CA GLY A 85 1.83 -10.41 15.43
C GLY A 85 1.48 -9.14 14.68
N LEU A 86 0.95 -8.16 15.43
CA LEU A 86 0.72 -6.80 14.97
C LEU A 86 1.19 -5.79 16.02
N GLY A 87 1.65 -4.64 15.56
CA GLY A 87 2.06 -3.54 16.42
C GLY A 87 2.21 -2.23 15.67
N LEU A 88 2.24 -1.13 16.40
CA LEU A 88 2.59 0.19 15.87
C LEU A 88 2.99 1.13 17.01
N ASP A 89 3.74 2.17 16.66
CA ASP A 89 4.04 3.29 17.54
C ASP A 89 3.11 4.46 17.17
N VAL A 90 2.33 4.97 18.13
CA VAL A 90 1.43 6.13 17.95
C VAL A 90 2.06 7.37 18.55
N LEU A 91 2.07 8.49 17.83
CA LEU A 91 2.53 9.77 18.36
C LEU A 91 1.65 10.18 19.55
N THR A 92 2.27 10.49 20.69
CA THR A 92 1.57 10.83 21.93
C THR A 92 0.63 12.01 21.72
N GLY A 93 -0.63 11.89 22.17
CA GLY A 93 -1.68 12.89 21.96
C GLY A 93 -2.43 12.77 20.62
N SER A 94 -2.02 11.86 19.73
CA SER A 94 -2.81 11.49 18.56
C SER A 94 -4.08 10.72 18.94
N HIS A 95 -5.06 10.70 18.02
CA HIS A 95 -6.24 9.85 18.14
C HIS A 95 -5.83 8.36 18.16
N PHE A 96 -6.23 7.64 19.21
CA PHE A 96 -6.12 6.18 19.30
C PHE A 96 -7.25 5.63 20.20
N SER A 97 -8.47 5.73 19.69
CA SER A 97 -9.71 5.33 20.38
C SER A 97 -10.78 5.01 19.32
N GLY A 98 -12.01 4.68 19.71
CA GLY A 98 -13.13 4.47 18.76
C GLY A 98 -12.97 3.31 17.76
N GLY A 99 -11.84 2.60 17.77
CA GLY A 99 -11.48 1.63 16.74
C GLY A 99 -10.62 2.21 15.60
N ALA A 100 -9.98 3.37 15.78
CA ALA A 100 -9.06 3.96 14.80
C ALA A 100 -7.80 4.56 15.45
N PRO A 101 -6.63 4.52 14.76
CA PRO A 101 -6.34 3.64 13.65
C PRO A 101 -6.47 2.15 14.04
N ARG A 102 -6.98 1.32 13.11
CA ARG A 102 -7.06 -0.14 13.27
C ARG A 102 -6.45 -0.87 12.09
N PHE A 103 -6.00 -2.10 12.35
CA PHE A 103 -5.73 -3.06 11.29
C PHE A 103 -7.04 -3.74 10.87
N ASN A 104 -7.36 -3.65 9.59
CA ASN A 104 -8.32 -4.49 8.91
C ASN A 104 -7.54 -5.60 8.19
N VAL A 105 -7.60 -6.80 8.74
CA VAL A 105 -6.87 -7.96 8.22
C VAL A 105 -7.84 -8.85 7.46
N ARG A 106 -7.49 -9.27 6.24
CA ARG A 106 -8.27 -10.25 5.48
C ARG A 106 -7.55 -11.59 5.38
N THR A 107 -8.30 -12.66 5.58
CA THR A 107 -7.85 -14.07 5.41
C THR A 107 -8.53 -14.79 4.24
N GLY A 108 -9.34 -14.05 3.46
CA GLY A 108 -10.17 -14.58 2.38
C GLY A 108 -11.01 -13.48 1.73
N THR A 109 -12.00 -13.88 0.93
CA THR A 109 -12.88 -12.98 0.17
C THR A 109 -14.25 -12.76 0.82
N GLY A 110 -14.63 -13.57 1.80
CA GLY A 110 -15.90 -13.43 2.52
C GLY A 110 -15.87 -12.32 3.57
N ASP A 111 -17.06 -11.89 4.01
CA ASP A 111 -17.17 -10.89 5.08
C ASP A 111 -16.67 -11.43 6.43
N ASN A 112 -16.86 -12.72 6.67
CA ASN A 112 -16.34 -13.42 7.85
C ASN A 112 -14.81 -13.64 7.82
N ASP A 113 -14.15 -13.21 6.74
CA ASP A 113 -12.68 -13.27 6.60
C ASP A 113 -12.02 -11.93 6.93
N ILE A 114 -12.78 -10.93 7.39
CA ILE A 114 -12.26 -9.62 7.84
C ILE A 114 -12.12 -9.64 9.37
N HIS A 115 -10.97 -9.20 9.87
CA HIS A 115 -10.67 -9.10 11.28
C HIS A 115 -10.23 -7.68 11.63
N PHE A 116 -10.67 -7.17 12.79
CA PHE A 116 -10.40 -5.80 13.21
C PHE A 116 -9.56 -5.76 14.49
N TYR A 117 -8.37 -5.15 14.41
CA TYR A 117 -7.50 -4.95 15.56
C TYR A 117 -7.23 -3.45 15.76
N GLY A 118 -8.05 -2.84 16.63
CA GLY A 118 -7.93 -1.44 17.03
C GLY A 118 -7.55 -1.28 18.49
N ALA A 119 -7.82 -0.11 19.08
CA ALA A 119 -7.44 0.22 20.45
C ALA A 119 -7.91 -0.81 21.51
N ALA A 120 -9.07 -1.45 21.34
CA ALA A 120 -9.58 -2.47 22.27
C ALA A 120 -8.74 -3.77 22.29
N ALA A 121 -8.03 -4.06 21.20
CA ALA A 121 -7.11 -5.19 21.09
C ALA A 121 -5.67 -4.81 21.47
N ALA A 122 -5.38 -3.52 21.67
CA ALA A 122 -4.04 -3.01 21.86
C ALA A 122 -3.62 -2.97 23.34
N THR A 123 -2.36 -3.31 23.60
CA THR A 123 -1.70 -3.14 24.90
C THR A 123 -0.48 -2.26 24.74
N ALA A 124 -0.40 -1.22 25.57
CA ALA A 124 0.77 -0.34 25.63
C ALA A 124 1.99 -1.11 26.16
N VAL A 125 3.12 -1.01 25.46
CA VAL A 125 4.39 -1.62 25.87
C VAL A 125 5.54 -0.61 25.81
N SER A 126 6.64 -0.92 26.46
CA SER A 126 7.85 -0.09 26.45
C SER A 126 8.62 -0.17 25.12
N GLY A 127 9.60 0.72 24.93
CA GLY A 127 10.54 0.67 23.80
C GLY A 127 10.15 1.52 22.59
N ALA A 128 9.12 2.35 22.71
CA ALA A 128 8.76 3.33 21.71
C ALA A 128 9.85 4.43 21.58
N PRO A 129 10.06 5.01 20.39
CA PRO A 129 10.87 6.21 20.23
C PRO A 129 10.30 7.40 21.00
N ALA A 130 11.16 8.38 21.30
CA ALA A 130 10.74 9.60 21.98
C ALA A 130 9.53 10.27 21.30
N GLY A 131 8.52 10.61 22.12
CA GLY A 131 7.26 11.19 21.67
C GLY A 131 6.19 10.19 21.22
N TYR A 132 6.49 8.89 21.18
CA TYR A 132 5.54 7.85 20.76
C TYR A 132 5.21 6.88 21.90
N GLN A 133 4.03 6.25 21.81
CA GLN A 133 3.62 5.11 22.63
C GLN A 133 3.54 3.87 21.73
N ARG A 134 4.22 2.79 22.13
CA ARG A 134 4.18 1.51 21.40
C ARG A 134 2.99 0.69 21.83
N TYR A 135 2.33 0.08 20.86
CA TYR A 135 1.23 -0.85 21.06
C TYR A 135 1.52 -2.18 20.37
N THR A 136 1.16 -3.26 21.05
CA THR A 136 1.07 -4.61 20.49
C THR A 136 -0.38 -5.07 20.55
N PHE A 137 -0.82 -5.88 19.60
CA PHE A 137 -2.23 -6.27 19.49
C PHE A 137 -2.41 -7.74 19.84
N ASP A 138 -3.43 -8.00 20.66
CA ASP A 138 -3.92 -9.34 20.97
C ASP A 138 -4.79 -9.83 19.81
N LEU A 139 -4.26 -10.79 19.03
CA LEU A 139 -4.94 -11.33 17.86
C LEU A 139 -6.19 -12.16 18.20
N THR A 140 -6.42 -12.45 19.48
CA THR A 140 -7.66 -13.10 19.94
C THR A 140 -8.81 -12.11 20.15
N LYS A 141 -8.51 -10.80 20.24
CA LYS A 141 -9.49 -9.72 20.46
C LYS A 141 -9.96 -9.10 19.15
N ASP A 142 -10.47 -9.94 18.27
CA ASP A 142 -11.01 -9.51 16.99
C ASP A 142 -12.30 -8.70 17.16
N GLY A 143 -12.22 -7.41 16.85
CA GLY A 143 -13.35 -6.48 16.89
C GLY A 143 -14.43 -6.77 15.84
N ALA A 144 -14.17 -7.62 14.84
CA ALA A 144 -15.17 -8.09 13.90
C ALA A 144 -16.03 -9.25 14.46
N GLY A 145 -15.61 -9.86 15.58
CA GLY A 145 -16.32 -11.00 16.17
C GLY A 145 -16.10 -12.33 15.41
N ASN A 146 -15.13 -12.39 14.49
CA ASN A 146 -14.87 -13.57 13.64
C ASN A 146 -13.85 -14.55 14.26
N GLY A 147 -13.48 -14.35 15.53
CA GLY A 147 -12.57 -15.24 16.27
C GLY A 147 -11.09 -15.07 15.96
N GLY A 148 -10.70 -13.97 15.29
CA GLY A 148 -9.32 -13.70 14.91
C GLY A 148 -8.85 -14.47 13.68
N THR A 149 -7.59 -14.27 13.30
CA THR A 149 -7.04 -14.84 12.06
C THR A 149 -6.69 -16.32 12.17
N GLY A 150 -6.31 -16.80 13.37
CA GLY A 150 -5.83 -18.17 13.57
C GLY A 150 -4.68 -18.53 12.63
N ASP A 151 -4.70 -19.76 12.11
CA ASP A 151 -3.70 -20.27 11.17
C ASP A 151 -4.00 -19.92 9.69
N LYS A 152 -5.04 -19.12 9.43
CA LYS A 152 -5.43 -18.76 8.07
C LYS A 152 -4.37 -17.90 7.40
N GLU A 153 -4.20 -18.09 6.10
CA GLU A 153 -3.33 -17.25 5.29
C GLU A 153 -3.95 -15.87 5.07
N LEU A 154 -3.09 -14.85 5.12
CA LEU A 154 -3.44 -13.48 4.83
C LEU A 154 -3.66 -13.30 3.33
N THR A 155 -4.63 -12.47 2.98
CA THR A 155 -4.80 -11.93 1.62
C THR A 155 -4.44 -10.46 1.55
N SER A 156 -4.73 -9.68 2.60
CA SER A 156 -4.36 -8.27 2.70
C SER A 156 -4.39 -7.77 4.15
N ILE A 157 -3.64 -6.71 4.41
CA ILE A 157 -3.76 -5.92 5.64
C ILE A 157 -3.89 -4.45 5.23
N ASN A 158 -4.87 -3.77 5.82
CA ASN A 158 -5.01 -2.34 5.72
C ASN A 158 -4.97 -1.72 7.11
N ILE A 159 -4.34 -0.56 7.24
CA ILE A 159 -4.53 0.32 8.38
C ILE A 159 -5.62 1.31 7.98
N VAL A 160 -6.62 1.51 8.84
CA VAL A 160 -7.78 2.35 8.55
C VAL A 160 -8.01 3.36 9.67
N PHE A 161 -8.32 4.59 9.28
CA PHE A 161 -8.73 5.70 10.12
C PHE A 161 -10.02 6.32 9.55
N ASP A 162 -11.15 6.04 10.20
CA ASP A 162 -12.50 6.46 9.80
C ASP A 162 -13.20 7.34 10.86
N GLU A 163 -12.47 7.75 11.89
CA GLU A 163 -12.94 8.61 12.98
C GLU A 163 -12.63 10.09 12.74
N GLN A 164 -13.39 11.00 13.35
CA GLN A 164 -13.02 12.42 13.32
C GLN A 164 -11.71 12.67 14.09
N GLY A 165 -10.79 13.40 13.48
CA GLY A 165 -9.50 13.77 14.07
C GLY A 165 -8.32 13.27 13.24
N GLY A 166 -7.23 12.88 13.89
CA GLY A 166 -6.07 12.34 13.21
C GLY A 166 -5.07 11.64 14.12
N ALA A 167 -4.27 10.79 13.50
CA ALA A 167 -3.21 10.04 14.14
C ALA A 167 -1.95 10.00 13.28
N THR A 168 -0.80 10.04 13.95
CA THR A 168 0.49 9.77 13.30
C THR A 168 1.07 8.50 13.88
N ILE A 169 1.35 7.53 13.01
CA ILE A 169 1.88 6.22 13.39
C ILE A 169 3.19 5.89 12.67
N LYS A 170 4.06 5.11 13.30
CA LYS A 170 5.31 4.60 12.70
C LYS A 170 5.67 3.22 13.25
N ASN A 171 6.77 2.64 12.76
CA ASN A 171 7.24 1.31 13.18
C ASN A 171 6.08 0.29 13.19
N ILE A 172 5.38 0.21 12.06
CA ILE A 172 4.27 -0.72 11.87
C ILE A 172 4.84 -2.13 11.88
N VAL A 173 4.42 -2.96 12.82
CA VAL A 173 4.87 -4.32 12.98
C VAL A 173 3.85 -5.28 12.38
N VAL A 174 4.31 -6.15 11.48
CA VAL A 174 3.56 -7.31 10.98
C VAL A 174 4.47 -8.52 11.11
N ASN A 175 4.06 -9.46 11.96
CA ASN A 175 4.90 -10.56 12.43
C ASN A 175 6.21 -9.99 13.01
N ASP A 176 7.36 -10.43 12.52
CA ASP A 176 8.69 -9.95 12.97
C ASP A 176 9.23 -8.78 12.12
N ASN A 177 8.45 -8.26 11.17
CA ASN A 177 8.87 -7.19 10.28
C ASN A 177 8.42 -5.83 10.81
N THR A 178 9.35 -4.89 10.96
CA THR A 178 9.05 -3.49 11.27
C THR A 178 9.12 -2.65 10.00
N LEU A 179 8.01 -1.99 9.67
CA LEU A 179 7.79 -1.23 8.46
C LEU A 179 7.63 0.25 8.78
N ASN A 180 8.14 1.10 7.91
CA ASN A 180 7.90 2.54 7.98
C ASN A 180 7.32 3.01 6.66
N CYS A 181 6.40 3.95 6.74
CA CYS A 181 5.89 4.68 5.59
C CYS A 181 7.01 5.56 5.07
N THR A 182 7.49 5.29 3.86
CA THR A 182 8.53 6.10 3.22
C THR A 182 7.89 7.04 2.22
N VAL A 183 8.29 8.31 2.23
CA VAL A 183 7.89 9.26 1.19
C VAL A 183 8.36 8.70 -0.16
N ALA A 184 7.44 8.57 -1.12
CA ALA A 184 7.81 8.21 -2.48
C ALA A 184 8.81 9.25 -2.98
N VAL A 185 10.05 8.84 -3.23
CA VAL A 185 11.03 9.71 -3.87
C VAL A 185 10.56 9.86 -5.31
N VAL A 186 9.96 11.00 -5.63
CA VAL A 186 9.72 11.36 -7.03
C VAL A 186 11.10 11.50 -7.64
N ALA A 187 11.54 10.46 -8.37
CA ALA A 187 12.76 10.54 -9.15
C ALA A 187 12.59 11.74 -10.08
N THR A 188 13.34 12.81 -9.82
CA THR A 188 13.41 13.92 -10.75
C THR A 188 14.00 13.33 -12.01
N ALA A 189 13.19 13.24 -13.06
CA ALA A 189 13.65 12.73 -14.34
C ALA A 189 14.94 13.47 -14.69
N THR A 190 16.03 12.72 -14.90
CA THR A 190 17.27 13.31 -15.38
C THR A 190 16.92 14.10 -16.63
N PRO A 191 17.25 15.40 -16.72
CA PRO A 191 16.90 16.18 -17.89
C PRO A 191 17.49 15.47 -19.11
N THR A 192 16.63 15.08 -20.05
CA THR A 192 17.07 14.55 -21.34
C THR A 192 18.02 15.58 -21.95
N PRO A 193 19.27 15.21 -22.30
CA PRO A 193 20.19 16.16 -22.89
C PRO A 193 19.52 16.77 -24.12
N THR A 194 19.42 18.10 -24.14
CA THR A 194 18.92 18.82 -25.31
C THR A 194 19.76 18.38 -26.51
N PRO A 195 19.15 17.84 -27.59
CA PRO A 195 19.92 17.44 -28.76
C PRO A 195 20.69 18.66 -29.26
N THR A 196 22.01 18.58 -29.27
CA THR A 196 22.87 19.59 -29.87
C THR A 196 22.46 19.73 -31.32
N ALA A 197 22.04 20.93 -31.72
CA ALA A 197 21.65 21.22 -33.10
C ALA A 197 22.81 20.82 -34.02
N SER A 198 22.63 19.74 -34.78
CA SER A 198 23.58 19.32 -35.80
C SER A 198 23.55 20.36 -36.91
N THR A 199 24.65 21.10 -37.08
CA THR A 199 24.84 22.04 -38.17
C THR A 199 24.75 21.27 -39.48
N ARG A 200 23.58 21.29 -40.14
CA ARG A 200 23.47 20.79 -41.51
C ARG A 200 24.19 21.78 -42.43
N THR A 201 25.30 21.33 -43.00
CA THR A 201 25.88 21.96 -44.20
C THR A 201 24.86 21.85 -45.33
N LEU A 202 24.28 22.98 -45.74
CA LEU A 202 23.43 23.07 -46.93
C LEU A 202 24.28 22.78 -48.17
N ALA A 203 24.05 21.63 -48.81
CA ALA A 203 24.46 21.43 -50.20
C ALA A 203 23.47 22.18 -51.09
N ARG A 204 23.98 23.19 -51.80
CA ARG A 204 23.26 23.96 -52.82
C ARG A 204 23.31 23.18 -54.14
N THR A 205 22.18 22.58 -54.53
CA THR A 205 21.95 22.09 -55.90
C THR A 205 20.71 22.77 -56.47
N GLY A 206 20.88 23.40 -57.62
CA GLY A 206 19.86 24.19 -58.33
C GLY A 206 19.00 23.36 -59.29
N GLY A 207 18.05 24.07 -59.91
CA GLY A 207 17.10 23.60 -60.94
C GLY A 207 15.81 23.11 -60.30
N GLY A 208 14.65 23.75 -60.46
CA GLY A 208 14.06 24.25 -61.70
C GLY A 208 12.93 23.29 -62.07
N GLY A 209 11.67 23.72 -61.98
CA GLY A 209 10.53 22.87 -62.31
C GLY A 209 9.22 23.34 -61.70
N ASP A 210 8.41 23.97 -62.54
CA ASP A 210 7.04 24.43 -62.29
C ASP A 210 6.09 23.27 -61.96
N GLY A 211 4.99 23.57 -61.24
CA GLY A 211 3.84 22.65 -61.21
C GLY A 211 3.05 22.65 -59.92
N SER A 212 2.00 23.49 -59.88
CA SER A 212 0.65 23.17 -59.39
C SER A 212 0.52 22.18 -58.21
N SER A 213 0.15 22.70 -57.03
CA SER A 213 -0.44 21.90 -55.96
C SER A 213 -1.85 22.39 -55.63
N PRO A 214 -2.89 21.54 -55.77
CA PRO A 214 -4.22 21.82 -55.26
C PRO A 214 -4.32 21.45 -53.77
N SER A 215 -5.10 22.25 -53.04
CA SER A 215 -5.53 21.98 -51.66
C SER A 215 -6.29 20.66 -51.54
N PRO A 216 -6.13 19.91 -50.45
CA PRO A 216 -7.18 19.03 -49.98
C PRO A 216 -7.97 19.69 -48.85
N LEU A 217 -9.16 20.14 -49.25
CA LEU A 217 -10.38 20.24 -48.46
C LEU A 217 -10.60 18.90 -47.71
N VAL A 218 -10.46 18.89 -46.38
CA VAL A 218 -10.86 17.73 -45.57
C VAL A 218 -12.33 17.86 -45.21
N LEU A 219 -13.07 16.89 -45.73
CA LEU A 219 -14.51 16.75 -45.73
C LEU A 219 -15.04 16.31 -44.36
N LEU A 220 -16.21 16.86 -44.02
CA LEU A 220 -17.21 16.41 -43.05
C LEU A 220 -17.29 14.87 -42.91
N LEU A 221 -17.45 14.38 -41.68
CA LEU A 221 -18.36 13.26 -41.41
C LEU A 221 -19.17 13.53 -40.14
N ALA A 222 -20.46 13.76 -40.36
CA ALA A 222 -21.50 13.74 -39.34
C ALA A 222 -21.80 12.28 -38.94
N GLY A 223 -21.96 12.04 -37.64
CA GLY A 223 -22.40 10.77 -37.08
C GLY A 223 -23.43 11.01 -35.97
N LEU A 224 -24.64 11.36 -36.39
CA LEU A 224 -25.85 11.47 -35.59
C LEU A 224 -26.53 10.09 -35.54
N VAL A 225 -26.60 9.40 -34.38
CA VAL A 225 -27.61 8.34 -34.13
C VAL A 225 -28.03 8.29 -32.66
N LEU A 226 -29.25 8.76 -32.43
CA LEU A 226 -30.38 8.22 -31.65
C LEU A 226 -30.21 7.61 -30.23
N LEU A 227 -30.92 8.28 -29.29
CA LEU A 227 -32.08 7.80 -28.51
C LEU A 227 -31.99 6.52 -27.64
N GLY A 228 -32.30 6.70 -26.35
CA GLY A 228 -32.84 5.72 -25.40
C GLY A 228 -32.35 6.04 -23.98
N GLY A 229 -33.11 6.56 -23.01
CA GLY A 229 -34.54 6.40 -22.73
C GLY A 229 -34.75 5.16 -21.86
N GLY A 230 -34.75 5.29 -20.52
CA GLY A 230 -35.09 4.18 -19.64
C GLY A 230 -34.78 4.40 -18.16
N ALA A 231 -35.79 4.83 -17.40
CA ALA A 231 -35.77 5.01 -15.97
C ALA A 231 -35.58 3.70 -15.18
N LEU A 232 -34.87 3.75 -14.05
CA LEU A 232 -34.96 2.71 -13.02
C LEU A 232 -35.22 3.37 -11.65
N ALA A 233 -36.50 3.38 -11.27
CA ALA A 233 -36.94 3.73 -9.94
C ALA A 233 -36.74 2.51 -9.01
N PHE A 234 -35.88 2.64 -8.00
CA PHE A 234 -35.74 1.64 -6.95
C PHE A 234 -36.69 1.97 -5.79
N ARG A 235 -37.65 1.07 -5.57
CA ARG A 235 -38.64 1.10 -4.51
C ARG A 235 -38.01 0.47 -3.26
N ARG A 236 -37.88 1.25 -2.18
CA ARG A 236 -37.50 0.75 -0.85
C ARG A 236 -38.64 -0.11 -0.26
N ARG A 237 -38.26 -1.24 0.32
CA ARG A 237 -38.89 -1.80 1.52
C ARG A 237 -37.87 -1.72 2.64
#